data_AF-A0A6V8SEZ0-F1
#
_entry.id   AF-A0A6V8SEZ0-F1
#
_cell.length_a   1.000
_cell.length_b   1.000
_cell.length_c   1.000
_cell.angle_alpha   90.00
_cell.angle_beta   90.00
_cell.angle_gamma   90.00
#
_symmetry.space_group_name_H-M   'P 1'
#
loop_
_entity.id
_entity.type
_entity.pdbx_description
1 polymer ?
#
loop_
_entity_poly.entity_id
_entity_poly.type
_entity_poly.pdbx_seq_one_letter_code
_entity_poly.pdbx_strand_id
1 'polypeptide(L)'
;MKDKIKVFFQNEKVKSFARKVFNKKTIIAALVVIVIVIALRVAFSLIFQVDGTVTKVEGSKVTVANFITTKTVDIGNFQTTSSNIQVGDRIEIMKNLSGDIISVRDRNNRNFKEKGTRFNKGRNNVKGNGQRNSMQRK
;
A
#
# COMPACT_ATOMS: atom_id res chain seq x y z
N MET A 1 10.84 -3.40 35.94
CA MET A 1 10.11 -2.75 34.81
C MET A 1 8.60 -2.71 35.05
N LYS A 2 7.99 -3.82 35.50
CA LYS A 2 6.56 -3.91 35.85
C LYS A 2 6.13 -2.93 36.95
N ASP A 3 6.99 -2.66 37.95
CA ASP A 3 6.66 -1.76 39.06
C ASP A 3 6.59 -0.29 38.64
N LYS A 4 7.45 0.12 37.70
CA LYS A 4 7.42 1.48 37.12
C LYS A 4 6.13 1.74 36.34
N ILE A 5 5.61 0.73 35.63
CA ILE A 5 4.34 0.81 34.92
C ILE A 5 3.16 0.92 35.90
N LYS A 6 3.22 0.17 37.01
CA LYS A 6 2.20 0.20 38.08
C LYS A 6 2.09 1.58 38.74
N VAL A 7 3.23 2.21 39.05
CA VAL A 7 3.28 3.57 39.62
C VAL A 7 2.77 4.62 38.61
N PHE A 8 3.01 4.43 37.31
CA PHE A 8 2.53 5.34 36.26
C PHE A 8 0.99 5.34 36.14
N PHE A 9 0.33 4.19 36.30
CA PHE A 9 -1.13 4.08 36.33
C PHE A 9 -1.79 4.57 37.63
N GLN A 10 -1.03 4.66 38.73
CA GLN A 10 -1.49 5.22 39.99
C GLN A 10 -1.46 6.76 40.03
N ASN A 11 -0.80 7.39 39.06
CA ASN A 11 -0.77 8.84 38.93
C ASN A 11 -2.19 9.38 38.67
N GLU A 12 -2.67 10.32 39.48
CA GLU A 12 -4.06 10.81 39.42
C GLU A 12 -4.43 11.36 38.05
N LYS A 13 -3.47 11.99 37.36
CA LYS A 13 -3.65 12.47 35.98
C LYS A 13 -3.97 11.31 35.03
N VAL A 14 -3.24 10.21 35.11
CA VAL A 14 -3.46 9.03 34.25
C VAL A 14 -4.80 8.36 34.60
N LYS A 15 -5.17 8.33 35.88
CA LYS A 15 -6.45 7.77 36.35
C LYS A 15 -7.66 8.60 35.92
N SER A 16 -7.56 9.93 35.93
CA SER A 16 -8.62 10.83 35.44
C SER A 16 -8.76 10.76 33.92
N PHE A 17 -7.65 10.68 33.18
CA PHE A 17 -7.67 10.42 31.73
C PHE A 17 -8.27 9.06 31.41
N ALA A 18 -7.88 8.00 32.12
CA ALA A 18 -8.44 6.67 31.95
C ALA A 18 -9.95 6.67 32.20
N ARG A 19 -10.46 7.26 33.29
CA ARG A 19 -11.91 7.36 33.52
C ARG A 19 -12.65 8.11 32.41
N LYS A 20 -12.04 9.15 31.83
CA LYS A 20 -12.64 9.95 30.74
C LYS A 20 -12.67 9.20 29.41
N VAL A 21 -11.61 8.44 29.11
CA VAL A 21 -11.47 7.61 27.90
C VAL A 21 -12.30 6.33 28.00
N PHE A 22 -12.33 5.70 29.17
CA PHE A 22 -13.09 4.47 29.43
C PHE A 22 -14.56 4.71 29.81
N ASN A 23 -15.08 5.91 29.58
CA ASN A 23 -16.53 6.13 29.67
C ASN A 23 -17.23 5.35 28.54
N LYS A 24 -18.26 4.55 28.87
CA LYS A 24 -18.98 3.71 27.90
C LYS A 24 -19.38 4.48 26.64
N LYS A 25 -19.82 5.74 26.78
CA LYS A 25 -20.19 6.61 25.65
C LYS A 25 -19.00 6.93 24.74
N THR A 26 -17.83 7.25 25.32
CA THR A 26 -16.61 7.58 24.59
C THR A 26 -16.03 6.35 23.88
N ILE A 27 -16.05 5.18 24.52
CA ILE A 27 -15.60 3.92 23.90
C ILE A 27 -16.49 3.54 22.72
N ILE A 28 -17.82 3.60 22.90
CA ILE A 28 -18.77 3.29 21.82
C ILE A 28 -18.59 4.25 20.64
N ALA A 29 -18.47 5.55 20.91
CA ALA A 29 -18.18 6.54 19.87
C ALA A 29 -16.88 6.24 19.12
N ALA A 30 -15.80 5.90 19.84
CA ALA A 30 -14.53 5.52 19.24
C ALA A 30 -14.65 4.25 18.37
N LEU A 31 -15.37 3.24 18.83
CA LEU A 31 -15.63 2.02 18.05
C LEU A 31 -16.40 2.32 16.77
N VAL A 32 -17.45 3.14 16.83
CA VAL A 32 -18.22 3.56 15.66
C VAL A 32 -17.31 4.28 14.65
N VAL A 33 -16.46 5.19 15.11
CA VAL A 33 -15.49 5.88 14.23
C VAL A 33 -14.54 4.88 13.58
N ILE A 34 -14.01 3.91 14.32
CA ILE A 34 -13.13 2.87 13.76
C ILE A 34 -13.86 2.08 12.66
N VAL A 35 -15.10 1.66 12.92
CA VAL A 35 -15.91 0.93 11.93
C VAL A 35 -16.14 1.77 10.67
N ILE A 36 -16.46 3.06 10.82
CA ILE A 36 -16.65 3.98 9.69
C ILE A 36 -15.35 4.14 8.89
N VAL A 37 -14.21 4.32 9.55
CA VAL A 37 -12.90 4.44 8.88
C VAL A 37 -12.55 3.18 8.10
N ILE A 38 -12.82 1.99 8.67
CA ILE A 38 -12.61 0.71 7.98
C ILE A 38 -13.54 0.61 6.77
N ALA A 39 -14.83 0.90 6.93
CA ALA A 39 -15.81 0.84 5.84
C ALA A 39 -15.45 1.79 4.69
N LEU A 40 -15.05 3.03 5.01
CA LEU A 40 -14.55 4.00 4.04
C LEU A 40 -13.34 3.44 3.29
N ARG A 41 -12.34 2.91 4.00
CA ARG A 41 -11.14 2.35 3.36
C ARG A 41 -11.48 1.24 2.37
N VAL A 42 -12.40 0.35 2.73
CA VAL A 42 -12.86 -0.73 1.84
C VAL A 42 -13.61 -0.18 0.63
N ALA A 43 -14.51 0.80 0.82
CA ALA A 43 -15.24 1.44 -0.26
C ALA A 43 -14.29 2.16 -1.25
N PHE A 44 -13.30 2.88 -0.73
CA PHE A 44 -12.24 3.50 -1.54
C PHE A 44 -11.49 2.43 -2.36
N SER A 45 -11.05 1.34 -1.73
CA SER A 45 -10.39 0.25 -2.47
C SER A 45 -11.29 -0.32 -3.58
N LEU A 46 -12.58 -0.53 -3.34
CA LEU A 46 -13.48 -1.09 -4.36
C LEU A 46 -13.75 -0.14 -5.53
N ILE A 47 -13.77 1.18 -5.30
CA ILE A 47 -14.03 2.17 -6.35
C ILE A 47 -12.77 2.43 -7.19
N PHE A 48 -11.61 2.57 -6.53
CA PHE A 48 -10.35 2.97 -7.16
C PHE A 48 -9.49 1.81 -7.62
N GLN A 49 -9.83 0.57 -7.25
CA GLN A 49 -9.08 -0.62 -7.62
C GLN A 49 -10.00 -1.64 -8.30
N VAL A 50 -9.57 -2.16 -9.45
CA VAL A 50 -10.21 -3.25 -10.16
C VAL A 50 -9.20 -4.38 -10.25
N ASP A 51 -9.45 -5.45 -9.51
CA ASP A 51 -8.55 -6.60 -9.39
C ASP A 51 -9.34 -7.87 -9.68
N GLY A 52 -8.85 -8.68 -10.61
CA GLY A 52 -9.49 -9.92 -11.01
C GLY A 52 -8.88 -10.52 -12.27
N THR A 53 -9.58 -11.49 -12.83
CA THR A 53 -9.21 -12.15 -14.08
C THR A 53 -9.89 -11.47 -15.26
N VAL A 54 -9.14 -11.25 -16.33
CA VAL A 54 -9.66 -10.72 -17.59
C VAL A 54 -10.55 -11.76 -18.24
N THR A 55 -11.81 -11.41 -18.48
CA THR A 55 -12.78 -12.28 -19.16
C THR A 55 -13.05 -11.86 -20.59
N LYS A 56 -12.77 -10.58 -20.93
CA LYS A 56 -13.01 -10.03 -22.26
C LYS A 56 -12.08 -8.85 -22.53
N VAL A 57 -11.61 -8.75 -23.77
CA VAL A 57 -10.82 -7.61 -24.28
C VAL A 57 -11.46 -7.14 -25.60
N GLU A 58 -11.88 -5.87 -25.65
CA GLU A 58 -12.48 -5.22 -26.82
C GLU A 58 -11.76 -3.91 -27.11
N GLY A 59 -10.70 -3.98 -27.92
CA GLY A 59 -9.85 -2.81 -28.21
C GLY A 59 -9.20 -2.27 -26.94
N SER A 60 -9.56 -1.05 -26.54
CA SER A 60 -9.07 -0.42 -25.31
C SER A 60 -9.87 -0.83 -24.06
N LYS A 61 -11.02 -1.50 -24.20
CA LYS A 61 -11.87 -1.88 -23.07
C LYS A 61 -11.52 -3.29 -22.60
N VAL A 62 -11.31 -3.44 -21.30
CA VAL A 62 -11.03 -4.73 -20.67
C VAL A 62 -12.05 -5.00 -19.59
N THR A 63 -12.68 -6.17 -19.67
CA THR A 63 -13.59 -6.67 -18.65
C THR A 63 -12.81 -7.56 -17.70
N VAL A 64 -12.79 -7.16 -16.43
CA VAL A 64 -12.16 -7.88 -15.34
C VAL A 64 -13.23 -8.39 -14.40
N ALA A 65 -13.21 -9.69 -14.12
CA ALA A 65 -14.11 -10.34 -13.19
C ALA A 65 -13.33 -10.87 -11.98
N ASN A 66 -13.90 -10.66 -10.80
CA ASN A 66 -13.50 -11.33 -9.57
C ASN A 66 -14.72 -12.03 -8.98
N PHE A 67 -14.54 -12.80 -7.91
CA PHE A 67 -15.60 -13.55 -7.23
C PHE A 67 -16.80 -12.68 -6.82
N ILE A 68 -16.56 -11.38 -6.58
CA ILE A 68 -17.59 -10.46 -6.07
C ILE A 68 -18.21 -9.61 -7.17
N THR A 69 -17.43 -9.15 -8.15
CA THR A 69 -17.89 -8.18 -9.15
C THR A 69 -17.21 -8.35 -10.50
N THR A 70 -17.95 -8.06 -11.57
CA THR A 70 -17.43 -7.88 -12.92
C THR A 70 -17.43 -6.41 -13.28
N LYS A 71 -16.32 -5.88 -13.79
CA LYS A 71 -16.17 -4.48 -14.16
C LYS A 71 -15.49 -4.36 -15.51
N THR A 72 -16.05 -3.54 -16.39
CA THR A 72 -15.41 -3.15 -17.65
C THR A 72 -14.72 -1.81 -17.45
N VAL A 73 -13.45 -1.74 -17.84
CA VAL A 73 -12.60 -0.56 -17.69
C VAL A 73 -12.02 -0.22 -19.04
N ASP A 74 -12.16 1.05 -19.45
CA ASP A 74 -11.51 1.56 -20.66
C ASP A 74 -10.08 1.99 -20.32
N ILE A 75 -9.11 1.24 -20.81
CA ILE A 75 -7.69 1.47 -20.58
C ILE A 75 -7.09 2.49 -21.57
N GLY A 76 -7.86 2.95 -22.55
CA GLY A 76 -7.42 3.91 -23.56
C GLY A 76 -6.05 3.58 -24.15
N ASN A 77 -5.17 4.58 -24.17
CA ASN A 77 -3.78 4.49 -24.63
C ASN A 77 -2.77 4.34 -23.47
N PHE A 78 -3.14 3.71 -22.35
CA PHE A 78 -2.17 3.48 -21.27
C PHE A 78 -1.01 2.61 -21.81
N GLN A 79 0.17 3.25 -21.90
CA GLN A 79 1.08 3.18 -23.07
C GLN A 79 1.68 1.82 -23.47
N THR A 80 1.43 0.70 -22.79
CA THR A 80 2.23 -0.52 -23.03
C THR A 80 1.55 -1.87 -22.75
N THR A 81 0.24 -1.94 -22.51
CA THR A 81 -0.34 -3.20 -21.97
C THR A 81 -1.64 -3.69 -22.59
N SER A 82 -2.41 -2.90 -23.34
CA SER A 82 -3.63 -3.44 -24.00
C SER A 82 -3.32 -4.54 -25.01
N SER A 83 -2.18 -4.48 -25.71
CA SER A 83 -1.69 -5.53 -26.62
C SER A 83 -1.12 -6.76 -25.92
N ASN A 84 -0.80 -6.67 -24.63
CA ASN A 84 -0.25 -7.78 -23.84
C ASN A 84 -1.27 -8.42 -22.88
N ILE A 85 -2.41 -7.75 -22.61
CA ILE A 85 -3.45 -8.27 -21.74
C ILE A 85 -4.32 -9.24 -22.53
N GLN A 86 -4.35 -10.49 -22.09
CA GLN A 86 -5.15 -11.55 -22.70
C GLN A 86 -6.27 -12.00 -21.77
N VAL A 87 -7.28 -12.65 -22.36
CA VAL A 87 -8.32 -13.33 -21.58
C VAL A 87 -7.66 -14.44 -20.75
N GLY A 88 -7.98 -14.48 -19.46
CA GLY A 88 -7.36 -15.37 -18.49
C GLY A 88 -6.27 -14.70 -17.63
N ASP A 89 -5.82 -13.50 -17.98
CA ASP A 89 -4.81 -12.80 -17.19
C ASP A 89 -5.36 -12.26 -15.88
N ARG A 90 -4.58 -12.34 -14.79
CA ARG A 90 -4.91 -11.66 -13.54
C ARG A 90 -4.28 -10.28 -13.54
N ILE A 91 -5.11 -9.24 -13.52
CA ILE A 91 -4.64 -7.86 -13.54
C ILE A 91 -5.22 -7.05 -12.39
N GLU A 92 -4.48 -6.02 -12.02
CA GLU A 92 -4.87 -5.01 -11.04
C GLU A 92 -4.79 -3.63 -11.71
N ILE A 93 -5.93 -2.99 -11.88
CA ILE A 93 -6.07 -1.64 -12.45
C ILE A 93 -6.38 -0.67 -11.31
N MET A 94 -5.60 0.40 -11.21
CA MET A 94 -5.85 1.49 -10.25
C MET A 94 -6.31 2.74 -10.97
N LYS A 95 -7.24 3.47 -10.35
CA LYS A 95 -7.83 4.72 -10.83
C LYS A 95 -7.60 5.87 -9.85
N ASN A 96 -7.54 7.10 -10.35
CA ASN A 96 -7.57 8.32 -9.54
C ASN A 96 -9.01 8.71 -9.17
N LEU A 97 -9.17 9.81 -8.43
CA LEU A 97 -10.47 10.37 -8.03
C LEU A 97 -11.36 10.79 -9.21
N SER A 98 -10.76 11.15 -10.35
CA SER A 98 -11.46 11.50 -11.59
C SER A 98 -11.93 10.28 -12.39
N GLY A 99 -11.51 9.07 -11.99
CA GLY A 99 -11.79 7.83 -12.71
C GLY A 99 -10.76 7.48 -13.79
N ASP A 100 -9.73 8.30 -13.98
CA ASP A 100 -8.64 8.02 -14.91
C ASP A 100 -7.74 6.92 -14.36
N ILE A 101 -7.22 6.11 -15.26
CA ILE A 101 -6.32 5.02 -14.89
C ILE A 101 -4.95 5.60 -14.59
N ILE A 102 -4.40 5.20 -13.45
CA ILE A 102 -3.07 5.61 -13.00
C ILE A 102 -2.05 4.47 -13.08
N SER A 103 -2.52 3.22 -13.07
CA SER A 103 -1.64 2.07 -13.28
C SER A 103 -2.42 0.81 -13.67
N VAL A 104 -1.81 -0.02 -14.50
CA VAL A 104 -2.25 -1.39 -14.77
C VAL A 104 -1.08 -2.32 -14.44
N ARG A 105 -1.32 -3.29 -13.56
CA ARG A 105 -0.32 -4.25 -13.11
C ARG A 105 -0.78 -5.67 -13.43
N ASP A 106 0.06 -6.42 -14.10
CA ASP A 106 -0.11 -7.86 -14.25
C ASP A 106 0.29 -8.58 -12.96
N ARG A 107 -0.60 -9.42 -12.44
CA ARG A 107 -0.39 -10.24 -11.23
C ARG A 107 -0.06 -11.70 -11.55
N ASN A 108 -0.10 -12.11 -12.81
CA ASN A 108 0.44 -13.40 -13.25
C ASN A 108 1.95 -13.46 -13.03
N ASN A 109 2.63 -12.34 -13.24
CA ASN A 109 4.07 -12.24 -13.09
C ASN A 109 4.47 -11.66 -11.72
N ARG A 110 4.50 -12.51 -10.67
CA ARG A 110 5.01 -12.11 -9.33
C ARG A 110 6.46 -11.61 -9.35
N ASN A 111 7.19 -11.78 -10.46
CA ASN A 111 8.56 -11.33 -10.63
C ASN A 111 8.69 -9.86 -11.05
N PHE A 112 7.60 -9.13 -11.33
CA PHE A 112 7.69 -7.70 -11.69
C PHE A 112 7.78 -6.75 -10.48
N LYS A 113 7.78 -7.28 -9.25
CA LYS A 113 7.85 -6.49 -8.01
C LYS A 113 9.25 -5.95 -7.66
N GLU A 114 10.29 -6.27 -8.43
CA GLU A 114 11.67 -5.87 -8.12
C GLU A 114 12.22 -4.64 -8.87
N LYS A 115 11.45 -4.02 -9.78
CA LYS A 115 11.93 -2.84 -10.54
C LYS A 115 11.42 -1.49 -10.04
N GLY A 116 10.74 -1.42 -8.88
CA GLY A 116 10.15 -0.17 -8.36
C GLY A 116 10.81 0.44 -7.12
N THR A 117 11.74 -0.25 -6.44
CA THR A 117 12.32 0.22 -5.17
C THR A 117 13.84 0.14 -5.16
N ARG A 118 14.50 0.68 -6.18
CA ARG A 118 15.84 1.25 -5.97
C ARG A 118 15.66 2.69 -5.52
N PHE A 119 15.31 2.87 -4.24
CA PHE A 119 15.70 4.07 -3.54
C PHE A 119 17.22 4.16 -3.68
N ASN A 120 17.65 5.03 -4.58
CA ASN A 120 19.04 5.40 -4.78
C ASN A 120 19.47 6.14 -3.51
N LYS A 121 19.74 5.38 -2.44
CA LYS A 121 20.42 5.89 -1.24
C LYS A 121 21.87 6.03 -1.64
N GLY A 122 22.16 7.15 -2.33
CA GLY A 122 23.50 7.60 -2.64
C GLY A 122 24.33 7.54 -1.36
N ARG A 123 25.22 6.56 -1.29
CA ARG A 123 26.31 6.52 -0.32
C ARG A 123 27.32 7.58 -0.71
N ASN A 124 27.02 8.83 -0.38
CA ASN A 124 28.02 9.88 -0.27
C ASN A 124 28.35 10.06 1.21
N ASN A 125 29.30 9.26 1.70
CA ASN A 125 30.13 9.56 2.85
C ASN A 125 31.57 9.21 2.43
N VAL A 126 32.29 10.17 1.88
CA VAL A 126 33.23 11.05 2.61
C VAL A 126 34.46 10.28 3.10
N LYS A 127 35.56 10.51 2.36
CA LYS A 127 36.97 10.58 2.74
C LYS A 127 37.41 9.87 4.04
N GLY A 128 38.34 8.93 3.88
CA GLY A 128 39.27 8.50 4.92
C GLY A 128 40.56 7.95 4.30
N ASN A 129 41.63 8.75 4.38
CA ASN A 129 43.00 8.46 3.93
C ASN A 129 43.57 7.13 4.43
N GLY A 130 44.44 6.51 3.62
CA GLY A 130 45.24 5.39 4.08
C GLY A 130 46.17 4.75 3.04
N GLN A 131 46.85 5.52 2.19
CA GLN A 131 48.03 5.01 1.48
C GLN A 131 49.16 4.85 2.51
N ARG A 132 49.51 3.60 2.85
CA ARG A 132 50.79 3.28 3.49
C ARG A 132 51.68 2.57 2.47
N ASN A 133 52.67 3.33 1.99
CA ASN A 133 53.91 2.81 1.43
C ASN A 133 54.59 1.91 2.46
N SER A 134 55.09 0.75 2.03
CA SER A 134 56.30 0.17 2.60
C SER A 134 57.04 -0.61 1.52
N MET A 135 57.91 0.12 0.84
CA MET A 135 59.10 -0.36 0.17
C MET A 135 60.09 -0.82 1.25
N GLN A 136 60.62 -2.04 1.16
CA GLN A 136 61.94 -2.48 1.67
C GLN A 136 62.15 -3.90 1.12
N ARG A 137 62.95 -4.11 0.06
CA ARG A 137 64.43 -4.25 0.07
C ARG A 137 64.93 -5.13 1.22
N LYS A 138 65.23 -6.40 0.96
CA LYS A 138 66.57 -6.89 0.59
C LYS A 138 66.46 -8.29 0.00
#